data_AF-A0A0C1G9W1-F1
#
_entry.id   AF-A0A0C1G9W1-F1
#
_cell.length_a   1.000
_cell.length_b   1.000
_cell.length_c   1.000
_cell.angle_alpha   90.00
_cell.angle_beta   90.00
_cell.angle_gamma   90.00
#
_symmetry.space_group_name_H-M   'P 1'
#
loop_
_entity.id
_entity.type
_entity.pdbx_description
1 polymer ?
#
loop_
_entity_poly.entity_id
_entity_poly.type
_entity_poly.pdbx_seq_one_letter_code
_entity_poly.pdbx_strand_id
1 'polypeptide(L)'
;MKPRDLISKSELERKWENYKYEAPAQPAITYYTIYEKAKALKHWIYDPEIKRWQTPEEFLELEKRISGGEPKRLERLQIKDPMEGVNAAYEQLQALKDRMEIFVKRVIEYYR
;
A
#
# COMPACT_ATOMS: atom_id res chain seq x y z
N MET A 1 -6.27 -47.28 -29.75
CA MET A 1 -5.90 -45.85 -29.91
C MET A 1 -7.19 -45.03 -29.86
N LYS A 2 -7.35 -44.13 -28.87
CA LYS A 2 -8.53 -43.25 -28.80
C LYS A 2 -8.37 -42.12 -29.83
N PRO A 3 -9.40 -41.79 -30.63
CA PRO A 3 -9.31 -40.69 -31.59
C PRO A 3 -9.17 -39.36 -30.84
N ARG A 4 -8.28 -38.50 -31.36
CA ARG A 4 -8.09 -37.13 -30.88
C ARG A 4 -9.34 -36.34 -31.24
N ASP A 5 -10.08 -35.87 -30.24
CA ASP A 5 -11.21 -34.98 -30.43
C ASP A 5 -10.74 -33.72 -31.17
N LEU A 6 -11.21 -33.58 -32.41
CA LEU A 6 -10.98 -32.41 -33.25
C LEU A 6 -11.87 -31.29 -32.70
N ILE A 7 -11.25 -30.31 -32.03
CA ILE A 7 -11.92 -29.10 -31.55
C ILE A 7 -12.71 -28.49 -32.72
N SER A 8 -14.02 -28.29 -32.49
CA SER A 8 -14.92 -27.76 -33.51
C SER A 8 -14.51 -26.32 -33.88
N LYS A 9 -14.71 -25.92 -35.14
CA LYS A 9 -14.51 -24.52 -35.59
C LYS A 9 -15.27 -23.53 -34.69
N SER A 10 -16.44 -23.91 -34.19
CA SER A 10 -17.24 -23.09 -33.27
C SER A 10 -16.60 -22.90 -31.88
N GLU A 11 -15.82 -23.88 -31.41
CA GLU A 11 -15.09 -23.79 -30.13
C GLU A 11 -13.84 -22.94 -30.27
N LEU A 12 -13.18 -23.00 -31.44
CA LEU A 12 -12.11 -22.08 -31.80
C LEU A 12 -12.64 -20.65 -31.87
N GLU A 13 -13.71 -20.39 -32.62
CA GLU A 13 -14.31 -19.04 -32.73
C GLU A 13 -14.72 -18.47 -31.37
N ARG A 14 -15.32 -19.28 -30.49
CA ARG A 14 -15.61 -18.89 -29.10
C ARG A 14 -14.36 -18.57 -28.29
N LYS A 15 -13.29 -19.36 -28.42
CA LYS A 15 -12.00 -19.06 -27.77
C LYS A 15 -11.40 -17.76 -28.30
N TRP A 16 -11.51 -17.50 -29.59
CA TRP A 16 -11.03 -16.28 -30.23
C TRP A 16 -11.84 -15.03 -29.81
N GLU A 17 -13.16 -15.14 -29.66
CA GLU A 17 -13.99 -14.06 -29.11
C GLU A 17 -13.67 -13.77 -27.65
N ASN A 18 -13.50 -14.82 -26.82
CA ASN A 18 -13.08 -14.65 -25.43
C ASN A 18 -11.69 -14.00 -25.31
N TYR A 19 -10.77 -14.28 -26.24
CA TYR A 19 -9.43 -13.67 -26.26
C TYR A 19 -9.46 -12.18 -26.64
N LYS A 20 -10.41 -11.76 -27.49
CA LYS A 20 -10.61 -10.34 -27.84
C LYS A 20 -11.22 -9.51 -26.71
N TYR A 21 -11.90 -10.18 -25.77
CA TYR A 21 -12.57 -9.58 -24.61
C TYR A 21 -11.82 -9.85 -23.29
N GLU A 22 -10.52 -10.12 -23.32
CA GLU A 22 -9.70 -9.90 -22.13
C GLU A 22 -9.69 -8.39 -21.87
N ALA A 23 -10.34 -7.97 -20.78
CA ALA A 23 -10.35 -6.59 -20.32
C ALA A 23 -8.92 -6.03 -20.38
N PRO A 24 -8.71 -4.77 -20.80
CA PRO A 24 -7.37 -4.19 -20.85
C PRO A 24 -6.70 -4.42 -19.49
N ALA A 25 -5.53 -5.06 -19.50
CA ALA A 25 -4.75 -5.29 -18.29
C ALA A 25 -4.73 -3.99 -17.50
N GLN A 26 -5.21 -4.01 -16.25
CA GLN A 26 -5.21 -2.83 -15.40
C GLN A 26 -3.79 -2.25 -15.44
N PRO A 27 -3.62 -0.92 -15.61
CA PRO A 27 -2.30 -0.34 -15.73
C PRO A 27 -1.50 -0.77 -14.51
N ALA A 28 -0.45 -1.56 -14.74
CA ALA A 28 0.37 -2.10 -13.67
C ALA A 28 0.85 -0.92 -12.82
N ILE A 29 0.44 -0.85 -11.56
CA ILE A 29 0.89 0.19 -10.64
C ILE A 29 2.40 0.02 -10.53
N THR A 30 3.14 0.98 -11.08
CA THR A 30 4.61 0.98 -10.99
C THR A 30 5.04 1.86 -9.84
N TYR A 31 6.18 1.53 -9.23
CA TYR A 31 6.77 2.38 -8.20
C TYR A 31 6.99 3.82 -8.72
N TYR A 32 7.31 3.98 -10.01
CA TYR A 32 7.49 5.30 -10.63
C TYR A 32 6.19 6.13 -10.64
N THR A 33 5.05 5.51 -10.93
CA THR A 33 3.75 6.21 -10.87
C THR A 33 3.38 6.66 -9.46
N ILE A 34 3.73 5.88 -8.43
CA ILE A 34 3.53 6.25 -7.03
C ILE A 34 4.42 7.45 -6.66
N TYR A 35 5.68 7.42 -7.08
CA TYR A 35 6.65 8.50 -6.88
C TYR A 35 6.15 9.83 -7.47
N GLU A 36 5.80 9.85 -8.76
CA GLU A 36 5.32 11.06 -9.45
C GLU A 36 4.06 11.62 -8.79
N LYS A 37 3.12 10.74 -8.45
CA LYS A 37 1.88 11.14 -7.78
C LYS A 37 2.15 11.76 -6.40
N ALA A 38 3.03 11.16 -5.61
CA ALA A 38 3.39 11.69 -4.29
C ALA A 38 4.07 13.06 -4.40
N LYS A 39 4.99 13.24 -5.37
CA LYS A 39 5.62 14.55 -5.62
C LYS A 39 4.65 15.62 -6.08
N ALA A 40 3.77 15.31 -7.02
CA ALA A 40 2.79 16.25 -7.53
C ALA A 40 1.87 16.77 -6.41
N LEU A 41 1.49 15.89 -5.48
CA LEU A 41 0.66 16.23 -4.32
C LEU A 41 1.46 16.84 -3.17
N LYS A 42 2.80 16.85 -3.20
CA LYS A 42 3.68 17.16 -2.06
C LYS A 42 3.38 16.29 -0.83
N HIS A 43 2.98 15.04 -1.07
CA HIS A 43 2.63 14.07 -0.06
C HIS A 43 3.76 13.05 0.13
N TRP A 44 3.72 12.34 1.24
CA TRP A 44 4.66 11.27 1.57
C TRP A 44 4.01 9.91 1.37
N ILE A 45 4.86 8.88 1.32
CA ILE A 45 4.44 7.51 1.08
C ILE A 45 4.52 6.77 2.40
N TYR A 46 3.40 6.20 2.81
CA TYR A 46 3.24 5.44 4.04
C TYR A 46 3.01 3.96 3.71
N ASP A 47 3.86 3.09 4.25
CA ASP A 47 3.63 1.64 4.25
C ASP A 47 2.95 1.24 5.57
N PRO A 48 1.65 0.86 5.54
CA PRO A 48 0.92 0.50 6.74
C PRO A 48 1.38 -0.81 7.38
N GLU A 49 2.00 -1.73 6.61
CA GLU A 49 2.45 -3.02 7.13
C GLU A 49 3.60 -2.84 8.12
N ILE A 50 4.60 -2.05 7.72
CA ILE A 50 5.79 -1.77 8.54
C ILE A 50 5.69 -0.45 9.31
N LYS A 51 4.54 0.25 9.18
CA LYS A 51 4.24 1.55 9.79
C LYS A 51 5.32 2.61 9.51
N ARG A 52 5.85 2.64 8.29
CA ARG A 52 6.97 3.51 7.92
C ARG A 52 6.51 4.62 6.97
N TRP A 53 6.95 5.83 7.26
CA TRP A 53 6.86 6.98 6.38
C TRP A 53 8.14 7.15 5.57
N GLN A 54 8.00 7.55 4.31
CA GLN A 54 9.10 7.85 3.41
C GLN A 54 8.76 9.07 2.57
N THR A 55 9.74 9.93 2.35
CA THR A 55 9.65 10.95 1.30
C THR A 55 9.55 10.26 -0.08
N PRO A 56 9.01 10.95 -1.10
CA PRO A 56 9.02 10.42 -2.46
C PRO A 56 10.44 10.03 -2.92
N GLU A 57 11.45 10.85 -2.62
CA GLU A 57 12.85 10.62 -2.98
C GLU A 57 13.43 9.36 -2.32
N GLU A 58 13.25 9.20 -1.01
CA GLU A 58 13.70 7.99 -0.28
C GLU A 58 13.02 6.73 -0.80
N PHE A 59 11.72 6.82 -1.12
CA PHE A 59 10.98 5.71 -1.70
C PHE A 59 11.58 5.30 -3.05
N LEU A 60 11.81 6.26 -3.95
CA LEU A 60 12.39 5.98 -5.27
C LEU A 60 13.78 5.34 -5.17
N GLU A 61 14.62 5.83 -4.26
CA GLU A 61 15.95 5.25 -4.04
C GLU A 61 15.87 3.81 -3.52
N LEU A 62 14.96 3.54 -2.58
CA LEU A 62 14.74 2.20 -2.04
C LEU A 62 14.28 1.21 -3.13
N GLU A 63 13.31 1.62 -3.96
CA GLU A 63 12.76 0.76 -5.03
C GLU A 63 13.80 0.43 -6.09
N LYS A 64 14.66 1.39 -6.43
CA LYS A 64 15.79 1.17 -7.35
C LYS A 64 16.80 0.17 -6.81
N ARG A 65 17.01 0.13 -5.49
CA ARG A 65 18.07 -0.66 -4.85
C ARG A 65 17.64 -2.07 -4.44
N ILE A 66 16.40 -2.24 -3.98
CA ILE A 66 16.00 -3.45 -3.21
C ILE A 66 14.83 -4.19 -3.86
N SER A 67 13.70 -3.52 -4.04
CA SER A 67 12.41 -4.23 -4.17
C SER A 67 11.91 -4.33 -5.61
N GLY A 68 12.43 -3.54 -6.55
CA GLY A 68 12.03 -3.60 -7.96
C GLY A 68 10.53 -3.40 -8.21
N GLY A 69 9.78 -2.84 -7.26
CA GLY A 69 8.33 -2.71 -7.35
C GLY A 69 7.54 -4.00 -7.18
N GLU A 70 7.78 -4.77 -6.10
CA GLU A 70 6.94 -5.92 -5.74
C GLU A 70 5.43 -5.52 -5.73
N PRO A 71 4.59 -6.09 -6.61
CA PRO A 71 3.24 -5.57 -6.85
C PRO A 71 2.35 -5.52 -5.60
N LYS A 72 2.38 -6.58 -4.78
CA LYS A 72 1.59 -6.66 -3.54
C LYS A 72 1.96 -5.57 -2.54
N ARG A 73 3.25 -5.20 -2.51
CA ARG A 73 3.71 -4.10 -1.65
C ARG A 73 3.27 -2.76 -2.22
N LEU A 74 3.41 -2.54 -3.53
CA LEU A 74 3.00 -1.28 -4.15
C LEU A 74 1.50 -1.00 -3.99
N GLU A 75 0.66 -2.04 -4.08
CA GLU A 75 -0.80 -1.94 -3.94
C GLU A 75 -1.26 -1.44 -2.56
N ARG A 76 -0.51 -1.72 -1.50
CA ARG A 76 -0.87 -1.30 -0.13
C ARG A 76 -0.32 0.05 0.28
N LEU A 77 0.60 0.64 -0.49
CA LEU A 77 1.21 1.93 -0.16
C LEU A 77 0.16 3.03 -0.20
N GLN A 78 0.24 3.93 0.78
CA GLN A 78 -0.67 5.06 0.91
C GLN A 78 0.08 6.36 0.66
N ILE A 79 -0.45 7.22 -0.20
CA ILE A 79 0.07 8.58 -0.39
C ILE A 79 -0.73 9.51 0.51
N LYS A 80 -0.07 10.14 1.48
CA LYS A 80 -0.73 10.90 2.56
C LYS A 80 0.03 12.18 2.89
N ASP A 81 -0.69 13.17 3.44
CA ASP A 81 -0.08 14.40 3.92
C ASP A 81 0.81 14.06 5.15
N PRO A 82 2.11 14.37 5.12
CA PRO A 82 2.99 14.13 6.27
C PRO A 82 2.52 14.86 7.54
N MET A 83 1.83 16.00 7.41
CA MET A 83 1.32 16.74 8.57
C MET A 83 0.21 16.00 9.30
N GLU A 84 -0.64 15.24 8.59
CA GLU A 84 -1.61 14.34 9.22
C GLU A 84 -0.90 13.28 10.07
N GLY A 85 0.21 12.74 9.56
CA GLY A 85 1.04 11.79 10.29
C GLY A 85 1.65 12.38 11.56
N VAL A 86 2.15 13.61 11.49
CA VAL A 86 2.69 14.34 12.66
C VAL A 86 1.60 14.58 13.69
N ASN A 87 0.44 15.09 13.29
CA ASN A 87 -0.67 15.38 14.19
C ASN A 87 -1.16 14.10 14.89
N ALA A 88 -1.34 13.01 14.15
CA ALA A 88 -1.74 11.72 14.71
C ALA A 88 -0.73 11.19 15.75
N ALA A 89 0.58 11.40 15.53
CA ALA A 89 1.60 11.02 16.50
C ALA A 89 1.50 11.86 17.79
N TYR A 90 1.27 13.16 17.69
CA TYR A 90 1.06 14.02 18.85
C TYR A 90 -0.19 13.63 19.64
N GLU A 91 -1.30 13.34 18.98
CA GLU A 91 -2.52 12.86 19.63
C GLU A 91 -2.28 11.57 20.40
N GLN A 92 -1.56 10.61 19.81
CA GLN A 92 -1.22 9.36 20.49
C GLN A 92 -0.33 9.59 21.72
N LEU A 93 0.64 10.50 21.61
CA LEU A 93 1.53 10.84 22.72
C LEU A 93 0.76 11.51 23.87
N GLN A 94 -0.15 12.42 23.54
CA GLN A 94 -1.00 13.07 24.53
C GLN A 94 -1.91 12.07 25.24
N ALA A 95 -2.58 11.19 24.49
CA ALA A 95 -3.41 10.14 25.07
C ALA A 95 -2.61 9.13 25.93
N LEU A 96 -1.33 8.91 25.61
CA LEU A 96 -0.44 8.11 26.46
C LEU A 96 -0.11 8.85 27.76
N LYS A 97 0.23 10.14 27.67
CA LYS A 97 0.51 10.99 28.84
C LYS A 97 -0.69 11.05 29.78
N ASP A 98 -1.90 11.26 29.27
CA ASP A 98 -3.13 11.33 30.07
C ASP A 98 -3.37 10.02 30.85
N ARG A 99 -3.19 8.87 30.18
CA ARG A 99 -3.30 7.55 30.84
C ARG A 99 -2.24 7.35 31.92
N MET A 100 -1.02 7.82 31.68
CA MET A 100 0.07 7.76 32.66
C MET A 100 -0.26 8.60 33.90
N GLU A 101 -0.76 9.83 33.72
CA GLU A 101 -1.14 10.70 34.83
C GLU A 101 -2.25 10.09 35.70
N ILE A 102 -3.28 9.50 35.07
CA ILE A 102 -4.34 8.76 35.78
C ILE A 102 -3.75 7.59 36.59
N PHE A 103 -2.83 6.84 35.99
CA PHE A 103 -2.20 5.70 36.66
C PHE A 103 -1.36 6.15 37.86
N VAL A 104 -0.54 7.19 37.71
CA VAL A 104 0.26 7.77 38.80
C VAL A 104 -0.63 8.22 39.96
N LYS A 105 -1.73 8.91 39.66
CA LYS A 105 -2.69 9.34 40.68
C LYS A 105 -3.25 8.16 41.47
N ARG A 106 -3.68 7.09 40.78
CA ARG A 106 -4.20 5.86 41.41
C ARG A 106 -3.18 5.19 42.31
N VAL A 107 -1.91 5.14 41.88
CA VAL A 107 -0.82 4.56 42.69
C VAL A 107 -0.61 5.38 43.96
N ILE A 108 -0.54 6.71 43.87
CA ILE A 108 -0.37 7.58 45.04
C ILE A 108 -1.55 7.45 46.01
N GLU A 109 -2.78 7.39 45.49
CA GLU A 109 -4.00 7.20 46.30
C GLU A 109 -4.01 5.85 47.03
N TYR A 110 -3.49 4.77 46.42
CA TYR A 110 -3.45 3.45 47.04
C TYR A 110 -2.49 3.37 48.24
N TYR A 111 -1.38 4.10 48.19
CA TYR A 111 -0.35 4.08 49.24
C TYR A 111 -0.52 5.20 50.29
N ARG A 112 -1.56 6.04 50.19
CA ARG A 112 -1.96 7.01 51.21
C ARG A 112 -2.91 6.40 52.21
#